data_AF-A0A6P7GX73-F1
#
_entry.id   AF-A0A6P7GX73-F1
#
_cell.length_a   1.000
_cell.length_b   1.000
_cell.length_c   1.000
_cell.angle_alpha   90.00
_cell.angle_beta   90.00
_cell.angle_gamma   90.00
#
_symmetry.space_group_name_H-M   'P 1'
#
loop_
_entity.id
_entity.type
_entity.pdbx_description
1 polymer ?
#
loop_
_entity_poly.entity_id
_entity_poly.type
_entity_poly.pdbx_seq_one_letter_code
_entity_poly.pdbx_strand_id
1 'polypeptide(L)'
;MSSRKAEMQQWLTTRNISFTDDMLKFELYDIIKLHKPRFKTYEIDKVLEEKGHSVLRLPPYHPDLNPIELVWASMKQYVAEKNVSFDFKLVESLCDEFFNSFSVEQWKKRCEHVKKIEQSYTAQQPAFDTVVDQIIINVGVDSDSDCENDWIDSDSESDDS
;
A
#
# COMPACT_ATOMS: atom_id res chain seq x y z
N MET A 1 -8.42 -5.89 -18.42
CA MET A 1 -7.84 -5.04 -19.51
C MET A 1 -7.07 -5.88 -20.54
N SER A 2 -7.62 -6.04 -21.75
CA SER A 2 -6.97 -6.78 -22.84
C SER A 2 -5.91 -5.92 -23.55
N SER A 3 -4.65 -5.96 -23.09
CA SER A 3 -3.53 -5.39 -23.86
C SER A 3 -3.32 -6.17 -25.14
N ARG A 4 -3.01 -5.49 -26.25
CA ARG A 4 -2.79 -6.15 -27.56
C ARG A 4 -1.42 -6.83 -27.55
N LYS A 5 -1.27 -7.98 -28.23
CA LYS A 5 0.02 -8.70 -28.37
C LYS A 5 1.15 -7.73 -28.82
N ALA A 6 0.83 -6.83 -29.74
CA ALA A 6 1.73 -5.79 -30.23
C ALA A 6 2.25 -4.85 -29.13
N GLU A 7 1.41 -4.44 -28.17
CA GLU A 7 1.82 -3.56 -27.06
C GLU A 7 2.80 -4.28 -26.11
N MET A 8 2.60 -5.59 -25.94
CA MET A 8 3.46 -6.43 -25.09
C MET A 8 4.83 -6.63 -25.72
N GLN A 9 4.88 -6.91 -27.03
CA GLN A 9 6.12 -6.97 -27.79
C GLN A 9 6.86 -5.61 -27.80
N GLN A 10 6.12 -4.50 -27.95
CA GLN A 10 6.68 -3.15 -27.91
C GLN A 10 7.29 -2.83 -26.54
N TRP A 11 6.63 -3.22 -25.45
CA TRP A 11 7.15 -3.01 -24.09
C TRP A 11 8.46 -3.79 -23.84
N LEU A 12 8.51 -5.06 -24.28
CA LEU A 12 9.72 -5.89 -24.18
C LEU A 12 10.87 -5.34 -25.02
N THR A 13 10.58 -4.90 -26.25
CA THR A 13 11.56 -4.27 -27.15
C THR A 13 12.12 -2.98 -26.56
N THR A 14 11.26 -2.12 -25.99
CA THR A 14 11.66 -0.84 -25.38
C THR A 14 12.60 -1.04 -24.19
N ARG A 15 12.47 -2.17 -23.48
CA ARG A 15 13.30 -2.53 -22.34
C ARG A 15 14.47 -3.46 -22.69
N ASN A 16 14.67 -3.72 -23.97
CA ASN A 16 15.75 -4.57 -24.49
C ASN A 16 15.73 -5.99 -23.91
N ILE A 17 14.52 -6.55 -23.73
CA ILE A 17 14.29 -7.90 -23.22
C ILE A 17 14.08 -8.84 -24.40
N SER A 18 14.83 -9.94 -24.46
CA SER A 18 14.73 -10.94 -25.53
C SER A 18 13.39 -11.69 -25.48
N PHE A 19 12.70 -11.75 -26.61
CA PHE A 19 11.51 -12.57 -26.82
C PHE A 19 11.50 -13.10 -28.25
N THR A 20 10.69 -14.12 -28.51
CA THR A 20 10.53 -14.71 -29.85
C THR A 20 9.17 -14.31 -30.42
N ASP A 21 9.09 -14.01 -31.72
CA ASP A 21 7.87 -13.44 -32.34
C ASP A 21 6.68 -14.42 -32.39
N ASP A 22 6.98 -15.72 -32.34
CA ASP A 22 6.03 -16.83 -32.26
C ASP A 22 5.41 -17.01 -30.86
N MET A 23 5.95 -16.38 -29.81
CA MET A 23 5.43 -16.49 -28.45
C MET A 23 3.96 -16.06 -28.37
N LEU A 24 3.18 -16.84 -27.62
CA LEU A 24 1.77 -16.58 -27.36
C LEU A 24 1.61 -15.43 -26.36
N LYS A 25 0.41 -14.84 -26.33
CA LYS A 25 0.12 -13.67 -25.49
C LYS A 25 0.42 -13.93 -24.00
N PHE A 26 0.15 -15.14 -23.51
CA PHE A 26 0.43 -15.51 -22.11
C PHE A 26 1.94 -15.63 -21.83
N GLU A 27 2.73 -16.19 -22.76
CA GLU A 27 4.19 -16.31 -22.60
C GLU A 27 4.85 -14.93 -22.56
N LEU A 28 4.42 -14.03 -23.45
CA LEU A 28 4.83 -12.62 -23.40
C LEU A 28 4.41 -11.96 -22.08
N TYR A 29 3.23 -12.32 -21.53
CA TYR A 29 2.76 -11.78 -20.26
C TYR A 29 3.64 -12.24 -19.09
N ASP A 30 4.04 -13.51 -19.05
CA ASP A 30 4.89 -14.05 -17.99
C ASP A 30 6.28 -13.41 -17.99
N ILE A 31 6.86 -13.18 -19.17
CA ILE A 31 8.12 -12.43 -19.31
C ILE A 31 7.95 -11.00 -18.80
N ILE A 32 6.85 -10.33 -19.19
CA ILE A 32 6.55 -8.98 -18.70
C ILE A 32 6.39 -8.99 -17.18
N LYS A 33 5.65 -9.93 -16.60
CA LYS A 33 5.42 -10.04 -15.16
C LYS A 33 6.72 -10.25 -14.38
N LEU A 34 7.66 -11.01 -14.96
CA LEU A 34 8.98 -11.25 -14.39
C LEU A 34 9.86 -9.98 -14.41
N HIS A 35 9.82 -9.21 -15.50
CA HIS A 35 10.67 -8.03 -15.70
C HIS A 35 10.02 -6.71 -15.29
N LYS A 36 8.72 -6.70 -15.01
CA LYS A 36 8.00 -5.52 -14.53
C LYS A 36 8.54 -5.18 -13.15
N PRO A 37 8.93 -3.91 -12.91
CA PRO A 37 9.32 -3.48 -11.58
C PRO A 37 8.24 -3.89 -10.58
N ARG A 38 8.62 -4.67 -9.57
CA ARG A 38 7.70 -5.12 -8.51
C ARG A 38 7.04 -3.95 -7.80
N PHE A 39 7.71 -2.80 -7.79
CA PHE A 39 7.23 -1.58 -7.17
C PHE A 39 7.15 -0.47 -8.21
N LYS A 40 6.04 0.28 -8.17
CA LYS A 40 5.88 1.50 -8.95
C LYS A 40 6.82 2.55 -8.35
N THR A 41 7.74 3.08 -9.15
CA THR A 41 8.59 4.20 -8.74
C THR A 41 7.82 5.50 -8.91
N TYR A 42 7.65 6.27 -7.85
CA TYR A 42 7.02 7.58 -7.88
C TYR A 42 8.09 8.68 -8.01
N GLU A 43 7.75 9.82 -8.62
CA GLU A 43 8.69 10.95 -8.71
C GLU A 43 9.13 11.45 -7.33
N ILE A 44 8.23 11.41 -6.34
CA ILE A 44 8.55 11.76 -4.96
C ILE A 44 9.62 10.84 -4.35
N ASP A 45 9.71 9.58 -4.78
CA ASP A 45 10.73 8.66 -4.28
C ASP A 45 12.13 9.14 -4.69
N LYS A 46 12.27 9.68 -5.90
CA LYS A 46 13.54 10.25 -6.39
C LYS A 46 13.93 11.50 -5.60
N VAL A 47 12.97 12.39 -5.35
CA VAL A 47 13.20 13.63 -4.58
C VAL A 47 13.62 13.30 -3.14
N LEU A 48 13.03 12.26 -2.54
CA LEU A 48 13.39 11.80 -1.21
C LEU A 48 14.77 11.13 -1.20
N GLU A 49 15.08 10.32 -2.22
CA GLU A 49 16.38 9.67 -2.39
C GLU A 49 17.52 10.68 -2.58
N GLU A 50 17.30 11.75 -3.37
CA GLU A 50 18.24 12.87 -3.54
C GLU A 50 18.59 13.56 -2.22
N LYS A 51 17.66 13.54 -1.25
CA LYS A 51 17.86 14.06 0.10
C LYS A 51 18.38 13.01 1.09
N GLY A 52 18.68 11.80 0.64
CA GLY A 52 19.18 10.71 1.47
C GLY A 52 18.10 10.01 2.30
N HIS A 53 16.83 10.12 1.92
CA HIS A 53 15.71 9.46 2.60
C HIS A 53 15.26 8.21 1.84
N SER A 54 15.16 7.09 2.56
CA SER A 54 14.57 5.85 2.04
C SER A 54 13.06 5.83 2.24
N VAL A 55 12.30 5.47 1.22
CA VAL A 55 10.83 5.34 1.29
C VAL A 55 10.44 3.93 1.73
N LEU A 56 9.63 3.84 2.78
CA LEU A 56 8.97 2.61 3.20
C LEU A 56 7.49 2.67 2.79
N ARG A 57 7.02 1.67 2.04
CA ARG A 57 5.62 1.56 1.62
C ARG A 57 4.89 0.58 2.52
N LEU A 58 3.71 0.98 2.98
CA LEU A 58 2.84 0.14 3.78
C LEU A 58 1.97 -0.74 2.88
N PRO A 59 1.65 -1.97 3.31
CA PRO A 59 0.64 -2.78 2.64
C PRO A 59 -0.73 -2.07 2.61
N PRO A 60 -1.52 -2.24 1.55
CA PRO A 60 -2.90 -1.74 1.51
C PRO A 60 -3.74 -2.28 2.67
N TYR A 61 -4.65 -1.49 3.22
CA TYR A 61 -5.57 -1.87 4.32
C TYR A 61 -4.90 -2.28 5.65
N HIS A 62 -3.62 -1.94 5.86
CA HIS A 62 -2.92 -2.19 7.11
C HIS A 62 -2.49 -0.89 7.82
N PRO A 63 -3.45 -0.03 8.25
CA PRO A 63 -3.13 1.21 8.97
C PRO A 63 -2.53 0.93 10.36
N ASP A 64 -2.71 -0.27 10.90
CA ASP A 64 -2.13 -0.76 12.14
C ASP A 64 -0.60 -0.91 12.07
N LEU A 65 -0.04 -1.04 10.85
CA LEU A 65 1.39 -0.98 10.59
C LEU A 65 1.93 0.46 10.47
N ASN A 66 1.08 1.47 10.60
CA ASN A 66 1.46 2.87 10.50
C ASN A 66 1.48 3.56 11.88
N PRO A 67 2.65 3.86 12.47
CA PRO A 67 2.72 4.43 13.81
C PRO A 67 2.09 5.83 13.92
N ILE A 68 1.98 6.58 12.82
CA ILE A 68 1.34 7.90 12.84
C ILE A 68 -0.16 7.82 13.11
N GLU A 69 -0.83 6.73 12.71
CA GLU A 69 -2.27 6.53 12.96
C GLU A 69 -2.57 6.47 14.46
N LEU A 70 -1.66 5.88 15.24
CA LEU A 70 -1.76 5.82 16.70
C LEU A 70 -1.59 7.21 17.34
N VAL A 71 -0.75 8.06 16.74
CA VAL A 71 -0.57 9.45 17.17
C VAL A 71 -1.79 10.27 16.82
N TRP A 72 -2.32 10.14 15.60
CA TRP A 72 -3.55 10.81 15.19
C TRP A 72 -4.75 10.38 16.03
N ALA A 73 -4.87 9.10 16.39
CA ALA A 73 -5.90 8.66 17.32
C ALA A 73 -5.78 9.36 18.68
N SER A 74 -4.57 9.46 19.22
CA SER A 74 -4.29 10.14 20.49
C SER A 74 -4.61 11.64 20.43
N MET A 75 -4.20 12.31 19.34
CA MET A 75 -4.45 13.73 19.11
C MET A 75 -5.95 14.01 18.93
N LYS A 76 -6.65 13.20 18.11
CA LYS A 76 -8.09 13.36 17.90
C LYS A 76 -8.87 13.20 19.21
N GLN A 77 -8.48 12.24 20.04
CA GLN A 77 -9.07 12.09 21.37
C GLN A 77 -8.81 13.32 22.25
N TYR A 78 -7.58 13.82 22.28
CA TYR A 78 -7.23 15.03 23.05
C TYR A 78 -8.03 16.26 22.62
N VAL A 79 -8.16 16.48 21.31
CA VAL A 79 -8.96 17.57 20.75
C VAL A 79 -10.44 17.37 21.08
N ALA A 80 -10.99 16.17 20.91
CA ALA A 80 -12.39 15.89 21.21
C ALA A 80 -12.76 16.13 22.68
N GLU A 81 -11.84 15.85 23.61
CA GLU A 81 -12.05 16.09 25.05
C GLU A 81 -12.04 17.59 25.42
N LYS A 82 -11.30 18.43 24.67
CA LYS A 82 -11.13 19.86 24.98
C LYS A 82 -11.89 20.80 24.05
N ASN A 83 -12.40 20.32 22.93
CA ASN A 83 -13.12 21.12 21.96
C ASN A 83 -14.57 21.37 22.39
N VAL A 84 -14.76 22.45 23.16
CA VAL A 84 -16.09 22.85 23.67
C VAL A 84 -16.83 23.78 22.68
N SER A 85 -16.11 24.48 21.80
CA SER A 85 -16.66 25.60 21.01
C SER A 85 -16.70 25.34 19.50
N PHE A 86 -16.23 24.19 19.01
CA PHE A 86 -16.18 23.80 17.58
C PHE A 86 -15.52 24.84 16.65
N ASP A 87 -14.69 25.73 17.19
CA ASP A 87 -13.95 26.74 16.43
C ASP A 87 -12.65 26.13 15.88
N PHE A 88 -12.39 26.38 14.59
CA PHE A 88 -11.19 25.91 13.91
C PHE A 88 -9.91 26.44 14.56
N LYS A 89 -9.90 27.71 15.01
CA LYS A 89 -8.72 28.29 15.68
C LYS A 89 -8.41 27.60 17.01
N LEU A 90 -9.45 27.20 17.73
CA LEU A 90 -9.29 26.45 18.97
C LEU A 90 -8.70 25.06 18.67
N VAL A 91 -9.22 24.37 17.65
CA VAL A 91 -8.70 23.07 17.22
C VAL A 91 -7.22 23.16 16.83
N GLU A 92 -6.83 24.17 16.05
CA GLU A 92 -5.43 24.40 15.66
C GLU A 92 -4.53 24.58 16.90
N SER A 93 -4.94 25.43 17.85
CA SER A 93 -4.17 25.65 19.09
C SER A 93 -4.06 24.39 19.97
N LEU A 94 -5.09 23.54 19.98
CA LEU A 94 -5.10 22.28 20.73
C LEU A 94 -4.18 21.24 20.09
N CYS A 95 -4.10 21.20 18.75
CA CYS A 95 -3.16 20.36 18.03
C CYS A 95 -1.71 20.75 18.36
N ASP A 96 -1.41 22.06 18.35
CA ASP A 96 -0.08 22.56 18.71
C ASP A 96 0.27 22.24 20.17
N GLU A 97 -0.66 22.42 21.11
CA GLU A 97 -0.47 22.05 22.52
C GLU A 97 -0.19 20.54 22.67
N PHE A 98 -0.94 19.71 21.95
CA PHE A 98 -0.73 18.26 21.94
C PHE A 98 0.68 17.92 21.44
N PHE A 99 1.10 18.42 20.28
CA PHE A 99 2.42 18.10 19.73
C PHE A 99 3.57 18.67 20.56
N ASN A 100 3.40 19.83 21.20
CA ASN A 100 4.39 20.39 22.11
C ASN A 100 4.54 19.57 23.40
N SER A 101 3.48 18.92 23.87
CA SER A 101 3.51 18.02 25.03
C SER A 101 3.89 16.57 24.66
N PHE A 102 3.84 16.21 23.38
CA PHE A 102 4.10 14.86 22.90
C PHE A 102 5.59 14.53 22.96
N SER A 103 5.95 13.56 23.79
CA SER A 103 7.35 13.25 24.08
C SER A 103 7.95 12.24 23.10
N VAL A 104 9.29 12.26 22.99
CA VAL A 104 10.05 11.28 22.18
C VAL A 104 9.83 9.85 22.68
N GLU A 105 9.66 9.66 23.99
CA GLU A 105 9.37 8.36 24.59
C GLU A 105 7.99 7.85 24.20
N GLN A 106 6.99 8.73 24.10
CA GLN A 106 5.65 8.37 23.62
C GLN A 106 5.72 7.93 22.16
N TRP A 107 6.44 8.68 21.30
CA TRP A 107 6.68 8.27 19.91
C TRP A 107 7.33 6.89 19.83
N LYS A 108 8.42 6.69 20.58
CA LYS A 108 9.15 5.41 20.61
C LYS A 108 8.24 4.24 21.00
N LYS A 109 7.37 4.42 22.00
CA LYS A 109 6.38 3.40 22.39
C LYS A 109 5.39 3.07 21.27
N ARG A 110 4.97 4.06 20.46
CA ARG A 110 4.11 3.80 19.28
C ARG A 110 4.83 2.99 18.23
N CYS A 111 6.09 3.32 17.93
CA CYS A 111 6.90 2.54 17.01
C CYS A 111 7.14 1.10 17.51
N GLU A 112 7.40 0.91 18.81
CA GLU A 112 7.56 -0.41 19.42
C GLU A 112 6.28 -1.24 19.35
N HIS A 113 5.11 -0.61 19.53
CA HIS A 113 3.83 -1.26 19.35
C HIS A 113 3.63 -1.79 17.92
N VAL A 114 3.89 -0.95 16.91
CA VAL A 114 3.80 -1.35 15.50
C VAL A 114 4.75 -2.49 15.18
N LYS A 115 5.99 -2.46 15.68
CA LYS A 115 6.94 -3.58 15.52
C LYS A 115 6.43 -4.89 16.12
N LYS A 116 5.68 -4.82 17.24
CA LYS A 116 5.08 -6.00 17.85
C LYS A 116 3.93 -6.55 16.99
N ILE A 117 3.13 -5.69 16.37
CA ILE A 117 2.08 -6.09 15.43
C ILE A 117 2.71 -6.79 14.21
N GLU A 118 3.74 -6.18 13.63
CA GLU A 118 4.50 -6.76 12.51
C GLU A 118 5.01 -8.17 12.84
N GLN A 119 5.65 -8.35 14.00
CA GLN A 119 6.11 -9.66 14.48
C GLN A 119 4.98 -10.67 14.61
N SER A 120 3.80 -10.25 15.07
CA SER A 120 2.64 -11.13 15.17
C SER A 120 2.16 -11.60 13.80
N TYR A 121 2.14 -10.71 12.80
CA TYR A 121 1.79 -11.09 11.43
C TYR A 121 2.81 -12.04 10.82
N THR A 122 4.11 -11.77 10.98
CA THR A 122 5.16 -12.67 10.51
C THR A 122 5.07 -14.06 11.17
N ALA A 123 4.74 -14.13 12.46
CA ALA A 123 4.61 -15.41 13.17
C ALA A 123 3.41 -16.25 12.69
N GLN A 124 2.35 -15.60 12.21
CA GLN A 124 1.15 -16.27 11.70
C GLN A 124 1.26 -16.67 10.22
N GLN A 125 2.20 -16.07 9.49
CA GLN A 125 2.41 -16.31 8.06
C GLN A 125 2.58 -17.79 7.68
N PRO A 126 3.35 -18.63 8.40
CA PRO A 126 3.48 -20.05 8.03
C PRO A 126 2.16 -20.83 8.12
N ALA A 127 1.31 -20.48 9.08
CA ALA A 127 0.00 -21.10 9.24
C ALA A 127 -0.96 -20.64 8.13
N PHE A 128 -0.91 -19.36 7.75
CA PHE A 128 -1.66 -18.83 6.62
C PHE A 128 -1.23 -19.48 5.30
N ASP A 129 0.08 -19.59 5.05
CA ASP A 129 0.62 -20.23 3.84
C ASP A 129 0.14 -21.68 3.74
N THR A 130 0.15 -22.42 4.85
CA THR A 130 -0.36 -23.81 4.90
C THR A 130 -1.84 -23.90 4.55
N VAL A 131 -2.66 -22.98 5.07
CA VAL A 131 -4.11 -22.97 4.79
C VAL A 131 -4.40 -22.51 3.37
N VAL A 132 -3.69 -21.51 2.86
CA VAL A 132 -3.83 -21.06 1.46
C VAL A 132 -3.44 -22.16 0.50
N ASP A 133 -2.32 -22.85 0.73
CA ASP A 133 -1.89 -23.98 -0.10
C ASP A 133 -2.90 -25.14 -0.09
N GLN A 134 -3.59 -25.35 1.04
CA GLN A 134 -4.68 -26.33 1.15
C GLN A 134 -5.97 -25.89 0.42
N ILE A 135 -6.20 -24.59 0.29
CA ILE A 135 -7.35 -24.01 -0.43
C ILE A 135 -7.10 -23.95 -1.94
N ILE A 136 -5.84 -24.05 -2.41
CA ILE A 136 -5.52 -24.23 -3.83
C ILE A 136 -5.98 -25.63 -4.25
N ILE A 137 -7.24 -25.73 -4.67
CA ILE A 137 -7.75 -26.89 -5.39
C ILE A 137 -6.92 -26.98 -6.67
N ASN A 138 -6.09 -28.00 -6.78
CA ASN A 138 -5.36 -28.31 -8.00
C ASN A 138 -6.36 -28.83 -9.04
N VAL A 139 -7.12 -27.93 -9.67
CA VAL A 139 -7.94 -28.24 -10.84
C VAL A 139 -6.97 -28.40 -12.00
N GLY A 140 -6.61 -29.66 -12.28
CA GLY A 140 -5.87 -30.00 -13.48
C GLY A 140 -6.61 -29.44 -14.71
N VAL A 141 -5.90 -28.60 -15.46
CA VAL A 141 -6.06 -28.30 -16.90
C VAL A 141 -7.47 -28.52 -17.47
N ASP A 142 -8.33 -27.49 -17.39
CA ASP A 142 -8.89 -26.78 -18.56
C ASP A 142 -10.04 -25.82 -18.18
N SER A 143 -10.10 -24.72 -18.95
CA SER A 143 -11.25 -23.86 -19.25
C SER A 143 -11.61 -22.69 -18.30
N ASP A 144 -11.26 -21.50 -18.81
CA ASP A 144 -11.88 -20.18 -18.74
C ASP A 144 -12.05 -19.44 -17.40
N SER A 145 -11.10 -18.52 -17.23
CA SER A 145 -11.17 -17.26 -16.49
C SER A 145 -12.42 -16.45 -16.84
N ASP A 146 -13.11 -15.95 -15.82
CA ASP A 146 -13.24 -14.49 -15.62
C ASP A 146 -13.83 -14.19 -14.23
N CYS A 147 -13.04 -13.56 -13.37
CA CYS A 147 -13.55 -12.80 -12.23
C CYS A 147 -12.79 -11.47 -12.13
N GLU A 148 -13.29 -10.49 -12.88
CA GLU A 148 -12.91 -9.09 -12.70
C GLU A 148 -13.46 -8.62 -11.35
N ASN A 149 -12.58 -8.40 -10.38
CA ASN A 149 -12.92 -7.59 -9.20
C ASN A 149 -12.59 -6.12 -9.53
N ASP A 150 -13.58 -5.41 -10.06
CA ASP A 150 -13.59 -3.96 -10.17
C ASP A 150 -13.72 -3.37 -8.76
N TRP A 151 -12.60 -2.91 -8.21
CA TRP A 151 -12.61 -2.01 -7.07
C TRP A 151 -13.00 -0.63 -7.60
N ILE A 152 -14.30 -0.32 -7.52
CA ILE A 152 -14.82 1.03 -7.71
C ILE A 152 -14.20 1.92 -6.63
N ASP A 153 -13.37 2.86 -7.08
CA ASP A 153 -12.95 4.02 -6.32
C ASP A 153 -14.09 5.03 -6.38
N SER A 154 -14.84 5.15 -5.30
CA SER A 154 -15.91 6.14 -5.18
C SER A 154 -15.32 7.44 -4.65
N ASP A 155 -14.62 8.17 -5.51
CA ASP A 155 -14.30 9.57 -5.27
C ASP A 155 -15.59 10.39 -5.46
N SER A 156 -16.27 10.66 -4.35
CA SER A 156 -17.36 11.63 -4.28
C SER A 156 -16.76 13.01 -4.03
N GLU A 157 -16.37 13.71 -5.10
CA GLU A 157 -16.17 15.16 -5.06
C GLU A 157 -17.51 15.83 -4.72
N SER A 158 -17.60 16.40 -3.52
CA SER A 158 -18.71 17.27 -3.13
C SER A 158 -18.34 18.70 -3.50
N ASP A 159 -18.85 19.17 -4.63
CA ASP A 159 -18.83 20.57 -5.03
C ASP A 159 -20.07 21.24 -4.42
N ASP A 160 -19.87 22.08 -3.40
CA ASP A 160 -20.92 22.87 -2.76
C ASP A 160 -21.06 24.21 -3.49
N SER A 161 -22.27 24.52 -3.96
CA SER A 161 -22.66 25.82 -4.55
C SER A 161 -23.51 26.61 -3.56
#